data_AF-A0A524FKA4-F1
#
_entry.id   AF-A0A524FKA4-F1
#
_cell.length_a   1.000
_cell.length_b   1.000
_cell.length_c   1.000
_cell.angle_alpha   90.00
_cell.angle_beta   90.00
_cell.angle_gamma   90.00
#
_symmetry.space_group_name_H-M   'P 1'
#
loop_
_entity.id
_entity.type
_entity.pdbx_description
1 polymer ?
#
loop_
_entity_poly.entity_id
_entity_poly.type
_entity_poly.pdbx_seq_one_letter_code
_entity_poly.pdbx_strand_id
1 'polypeptide(L)'
;MSPQSIFIYEIDKSFGPNLLVEYCLTQLHVSKDILKEFTEKHVDKEFKFASVKKDNITYYSGRIEGVSKDEDNLYLGFISKEDEDLLSIKSAFDTILERIRRDYSNDKRALENLLKNSLNSILTLMEKLKEPAIIVDTINEKTKQMLDNGDLQEARELIELGEEVPEKLAEEIKLAEELLTEGSYKKSKKNYEKAAELAETIQEYEIASFLKHKAEEVGLFPDLLKEQDQLIKEIAKNIEELQGNRLHLYHEIVRPINRWIEISSSFEEQEKVPALLELLTNAKRADKFAKELFNIDIKIKEKFDSI
;
A
#
# COMPACT_ATOMS: atom_id res chain seq x y z
N MET A 1 0.60 -14.90 8.22
CA MET A 1 2.07 -15.03 8.09
C MET A 1 2.62 -13.61 7.97
N SER A 2 3.86 -13.44 7.55
CA SER A 2 4.49 -12.14 7.41
C SER A 2 5.30 -12.01 6.11
N PRO A 3 5.65 -10.78 5.68
CA PRO A 3 6.44 -10.57 4.48
C PRO A 3 7.75 -11.36 4.54
N GLN A 4 8.02 -12.14 3.50
CA GLN A 4 9.15 -13.05 3.39
C GLN A 4 10.43 -12.37 2.94
N SER A 5 10.27 -11.29 2.17
CA SER A 5 11.37 -10.51 1.63
C SER A 5 10.94 -9.05 1.48
N ILE A 6 11.91 -8.15 1.60
CA ILE A 6 11.77 -6.71 1.39
C ILE A 6 12.91 -6.23 0.49
N PHE A 7 12.63 -5.33 -0.43
CA PHE A 7 13.63 -4.85 -1.37
C PHE A 7 13.41 -3.39 -1.77
N ILE A 8 14.50 -2.70 -2.09
CA ILE A 8 14.47 -1.37 -2.68
C ILE A 8 15.07 -1.46 -4.07
N TYR A 9 14.38 -0.83 -5.02
CA TYR A 9 14.82 -0.75 -6.40
C TYR A 9 14.58 0.64 -6.95
N GLU A 10 15.33 0.99 -7.98
CA GLU A 10 15.17 2.21 -8.76
C GLU A 10 14.64 1.86 -10.15
N ILE A 11 13.89 2.79 -10.76
CA ILE A 11 13.52 2.67 -12.18
C ILE A 11 14.13 3.85 -12.95
N ASP A 12 15.26 3.61 -13.62
CA ASP A 12 15.85 4.57 -14.54
C ASP A 12 15.20 4.41 -15.92
N LYS A 13 14.71 5.52 -16.51
CA LYS A 13 14.11 5.53 -17.86
C LYS A 13 15.07 5.02 -18.95
N SER A 14 16.37 5.10 -18.71
CA SER A 14 17.43 4.77 -19.67
C SER A 14 17.88 3.31 -19.59
N PHE A 15 17.79 2.69 -18.40
CA PHE A 15 18.36 1.37 -18.12
C PHE A 15 17.35 0.34 -17.62
N GLY A 16 16.13 0.77 -17.26
CA GLY A 16 15.09 -0.07 -16.68
C GLY A 16 15.24 -0.23 -15.17
N PRO A 17 14.54 -1.22 -14.57
CA PRO A 17 14.57 -1.41 -13.13
C PRO A 17 15.90 -1.99 -12.65
N ASN A 18 16.46 -1.41 -11.60
CA ASN A 18 17.70 -1.85 -10.97
C ASN A 18 17.47 -2.10 -9.46
N LEU A 19 17.79 -3.32 -9.02
CA LEU A 19 17.67 -3.71 -7.63
C LEU A 19 18.84 -3.14 -6.82
N LEU A 20 18.57 -2.25 -5.88
CA LEU A 20 19.60 -1.61 -5.05
C LEU A 20 20.00 -2.53 -3.90
N VAL A 21 19.00 -3.03 -3.19
CA VAL A 21 19.18 -3.88 -2.02
C VAL A 21 17.96 -4.77 -1.83
N GLU A 22 18.20 -5.94 -1.26
CA GLU A 22 17.16 -6.90 -0.90
C GLU A 22 17.57 -7.58 0.41
N TYR A 23 16.59 -7.79 1.28
CA TYR A 23 16.72 -8.59 2.48
C TYR A 23 15.63 -9.68 2.46
N CYS A 24 16.04 -10.94 2.57
CA CYS A 24 15.14 -12.08 2.53
C CYS A 24 15.23 -12.88 3.84
N LEU A 25 14.08 -13.22 4.40
CA LEU A 25 13.95 -14.18 5.50
C LEU A 25 14.00 -15.63 5.00
N THR A 26 13.60 -15.83 3.73
CA THR A 26 13.64 -17.12 3.04
C THR A 26 14.46 -17.01 1.75
N GLN A 27 14.64 -18.11 1.01
CA GLN A 27 15.36 -18.10 -0.27
C GLN A 27 14.55 -17.49 -1.42
N LEU A 28 13.57 -16.64 -1.13
CA LEU A 28 12.63 -16.11 -2.11
C LEU A 28 13.03 -14.70 -2.52
N HIS A 29 13.58 -14.59 -3.72
CA HIS A 29 14.12 -13.35 -4.27
C HIS A 29 13.18 -12.73 -5.30
N VAL A 30 13.20 -11.41 -5.41
CA VAL A 30 12.51 -10.70 -6.50
C VAL A 30 13.20 -11.00 -7.84
N SER A 31 12.42 -11.46 -8.82
CA SER A 31 12.95 -11.74 -10.15
C SER A 31 12.94 -10.47 -11.02
N LYS A 32 13.80 -10.44 -12.04
CA LYS A 32 13.83 -9.34 -13.03
C LYS A 32 12.52 -9.17 -13.77
N ASP A 33 11.75 -10.25 -13.96
CA ASP A 33 10.47 -10.18 -14.66
C ASP A 33 9.42 -9.46 -13.81
N ILE A 34 9.40 -9.71 -12.49
CA ILE A 34 8.54 -8.97 -11.56
C ILE A 34 8.89 -7.48 -11.54
N LEU A 35 10.18 -7.13 -11.54
CA LEU A 35 10.60 -5.72 -11.59
C LEU A 35 10.18 -5.02 -12.88
N LYS A 36 10.16 -5.72 -14.02
CA LYS A 36 9.63 -5.18 -15.29
C LYS A 36 8.13 -4.95 -15.22
N GLU A 37 7.37 -5.87 -14.62
CA GLU A 37 5.93 -5.67 -14.41
C GLU A 37 5.66 -4.46 -13.52
N PHE A 38 6.46 -4.25 -12.47
CA PHE A 38 6.35 -3.05 -11.65
C PHE A 38 6.74 -1.78 -12.40
N THR A 39 7.72 -1.85 -13.30
CA THR A 39 8.06 -0.73 -14.19
C THR A 39 6.87 -0.33 -15.05
N GLU A 40 6.19 -1.29 -15.69
CA GLU A 40 4.99 -1.00 -16.48
C GLU A 40 3.88 -0.38 -15.60
N LYS A 41 3.68 -0.89 -14.38
CA LYS A 41 2.65 -0.39 -13.47
C LYS A 41 2.96 1.01 -12.93
N HIS A 42 4.18 1.29 -12.52
CA HIS A 42 4.55 2.56 -11.90
C HIS A 42 4.90 3.65 -12.92
N VAL A 43 5.50 3.30 -14.06
CA VAL A 43 5.94 4.28 -15.07
C VAL A 43 4.90 4.46 -16.17
N ASP A 44 4.42 3.37 -16.78
CA ASP A 44 3.52 3.47 -17.95
C ASP A 44 2.05 3.69 -17.54
N LYS A 45 1.68 3.18 -16.37
CA LYS A 45 0.33 3.30 -15.80
C LYS A 45 0.25 4.30 -14.65
N GLU A 46 1.38 4.85 -14.21
CA GLU A 46 1.50 5.88 -13.16
C GLU A 46 0.89 5.47 -11.80
N PHE A 47 0.82 4.16 -11.51
CA PHE A 47 0.28 3.70 -10.23
C PHE A 47 1.22 4.07 -9.07
N LYS A 48 0.67 4.57 -7.96
CA LYS A 48 1.44 4.82 -6.73
C LYS A 48 1.83 3.51 -6.02
N PHE A 49 0.90 2.55 -6.02
CA PHE A 49 1.07 1.21 -5.47
C PHE A 49 0.70 0.17 -6.52
N ALA A 50 1.41 -0.94 -6.54
CA ALA A 50 1.21 -2.02 -7.50
C ALA A 50 1.38 -3.37 -6.80
N SER A 51 0.60 -4.36 -7.22
CA SER A 51 0.76 -5.75 -6.79
C SER A 51 0.86 -6.69 -7.99
N VAL A 52 1.60 -7.79 -7.88
CA VAL A 52 1.70 -8.85 -8.88
C VAL A 52 1.52 -10.18 -8.15
N LYS A 53 0.61 -11.05 -8.60
CA LYS A 53 0.41 -12.39 -8.02
C LYS A 53 0.89 -13.43 -9.04
N LYS A 54 1.83 -14.28 -8.64
CA LYS A 54 2.41 -15.34 -9.49
C LYS A 54 2.76 -16.55 -8.65
N ASP A 55 2.30 -17.74 -9.05
CA ASP A 55 2.61 -19.01 -8.39
C ASP A 55 2.36 -19.00 -6.87
N ASN A 56 1.21 -18.45 -6.43
CA ASN A 56 0.81 -18.26 -5.03
C ASN A 56 1.73 -17.32 -4.20
N ILE A 57 2.53 -16.51 -4.88
CA ILE A 57 3.35 -15.46 -4.28
C ILE A 57 2.76 -14.12 -4.69
N THR A 58 2.59 -13.23 -3.72
CA THR A 58 2.18 -11.86 -3.98
C THR A 58 3.37 -10.94 -3.77
N TYR A 59 3.66 -10.16 -4.80
CA TYR A 59 4.66 -9.11 -4.79
C TYR A 59 3.92 -7.78 -4.67
N TYR A 60 4.34 -6.94 -3.74
CA TYR A 60 3.83 -5.58 -3.57
C TYR A 60 4.93 -4.57 -3.83
N SER A 61 4.56 -3.42 -4.37
CA SER A 61 5.49 -2.32 -4.63
C SER A 61 4.79 -0.98 -4.43
N GLY A 62 5.52 -0.01 -3.90
CA GLY A 62 5.06 1.36 -3.70
C GLY A 62 6.20 2.36 -3.88
N ARG A 63 5.85 3.53 -4.43
CA ARG A 63 6.82 4.60 -4.68
C ARG A 63 7.27 5.26 -3.38
N ILE A 64 8.57 5.48 -3.23
CA ILE A 64 9.15 6.19 -2.10
C ILE A 64 9.28 7.67 -2.45
N GLU A 65 8.32 8.48 -1.99
CA GLU A 65 8.36 9.94 -2.21
C GLU A 65 9.22 10.62 -1.14
N GLY A 66 9.96 11.67 -1.52
CA GLY A 66 10.58 12.63 -0.57
C GLY A 66 11.95 12.25 -0.01
N VAL A 67 12.61 11.22 -0.56
CA VAL A 67 13.94 10.75 -0.10
C VAL A 67 15.09 11.53 -0.74
N SER A 68 14.93 11.97 -1.98
CA SER A 68 15.92 12.72 -2.73
C SER A 68 15.22 13.85 -3.50
N LYS A 69 15.86 15.02 -3.57
CA LYS A 69 15.32 16.18 -4.32
C LYS A 69 15.38 15.98 -5.85
N ASP A 70 16.16 15.00 -6.31
CA ASP A 70 16.49 14.79 -7.72
C ASP A 70 16.04 13.40 -8.26
N GLU A 71 15.56 12.49 -7.40
CA GLU A 71 15.30 11.08 -7.74
C GLU A 71 13.92 10.60 -7.24
N ASP A 72 12.86 10.95 -7.97
CA ASP A 72 11.51 10.39 -7.76
C ASP A 72 11.36 8.98 -8.40
N ASN A 73 12.44 8.20 -8.44
CA ASN A 73 12.51 6.89 -9.11
C ASN A 73 12.76 5.72 -8.15
N LEU A 74 12.69 5.94 -6.84
CA LEU A 74 12.87 4.92 -5.81
C LEU A 74 11.55 4.25 -5.42
N TYR A 75 11.62 2.93 -5.24
CA TYR A 75 10.48 2.09 -4.92
C TYR A 75 10.85 1.07 -3.85
N LEU A 76 9.91 0.83 -2.94
CA LEU A 76 9.98 -0.23 -1.93
C LEU A 76 9.08 -1.37 -2.39
N GLY A 77 9.52 -2.61 -2.18
CA GLY A 77 8.70 -3.77 -2.45
C GLY A 77 8.80 -4.85 -1.38
N PHE A 78 7.75 -5.67 -1.32
CA PHE A 78 7.63 -6.81 -0.43
C PHE A 78 7.25 -8.05 -1.21
N ILE A 79 7.63 -9.20 -0.66
CA ILE A 79 7.19 -10.49 -1.17
C ILE A 79 6.51 -11.25 -0.03
N SER A 80 5.31 -11.75 -0.28
CA SER A 80 4.53 -12.53 0.67
C SER A 80 4.01 -13.82 0.04
N LYS A 81 3.88 -14.87 0.86
CA LYS A 81 3.26 -16.16 0.48
C LYS A 81 1.89 -16.24 1.17
N GLU A 82 0.87 -16.67 0.44
CA GLU A 82 -0.53 -16.79 0.89
C GLU A 82 -1.30 -15.47 1.07
N ASP A 83 -2.63 -15.60 1.27
CA ASP A 83 -3.62 -14.52 1.41
C ASP A 83 -3.46 -13.78 2.76
N GLU A 84 -2.30 -13.17 2.96
CA GLU A 84 -2.14 -12.14 3.99
C GLU A 84 -3.01 -10.94 3.68
N ASP A 85 -3.70 -10.44 4.71
CA ASP A 85 -4.49 -9.20 4.66
C ASP A 85 -3.66 -8.05 4.08
N LEU A 86 -4.00 -7.63 2.85
CA LEU A 86 -3.31 -6.58 2.10
C LEU A 86 -3.33 -5.27 2.88
N LEU A 87 -4.33 -5.05 3.74
CA LEU A 87 -4.39 -3.90 4.62
C LEU A 87 -3.26 -3.94 5.67
N SER A 88 -3.04 -5.09 6.31
CA SER A 88 -1.93 -5.28 7.24
C SER A 88 -0.56 -5.17 6.55
N ILE A 89 -0.44 -5.66 5.32
CA ILE A 89 0.77 -5.46 4.50
C ILE A 89 0.97 -3.97 4.17
N LYS A 90 -0.08 -3.24 3.78
CA LYS A 90 0.00 -1.80 3.48
C LYS A 90 0.38 -0.98 4.72
N SER A 91 -0.24 -1.23 5.87
CA SER A 91 0.14 -0.52 7.10
C SER A 91 1.59 -0.80 7.49
N ALA A 92 2.05 -2.03 7.28
CA ALA A 92 3.45 -2.39 7.45
C ALA A 92 4.35 -1.66 6.44
N PHE A 93 3.92 -1.59 5.18
CA PHE A 93 4.59 -0.88 4.10
C PHE A 93 4.82 0.59 4.45
N ASP A 94 3.77 1.29 4.88
CA ASP A 94 3.82 2.72 5.20
C ASP A 94 4.72 3.00 6.41
N THR A 95 4.64 2.15 7.45
CA THR A 95 5.53 2.24 8.62
C THR A 95 7.01 2.12 8.21
N ILE A 96 7.32 1.23 7.27
CA ILE A 96 8.70 1.06 6.77
C ILE A 96 9.10 2.19 5.83
N LEU A 97 8.19 2.69 4.99
CA LEU A 97 8.43 3.85 4.15
C LEU A 97 8.85 5.06 4.99
N GLU A 98 8.19 5.33 6.10
CA GLU A 98 8.55 6.45 6.98
C GLU A 98 9.96 6.31 7.55
N ARG A 99 10.32 5.10 8.00
CA ARG A 99 11.69 4.81 8.47
C ARG A 99 12.72 5.02 7.37
N ILE A 100 12.43 4.53 6.17
CA ILE A 100 13.31 4.73 5.01
C ILE A 100 13.44 6.23 4.70
N ARG A 101 12.33 6.99 4.69
CA ARG A 101 12.37 8.44 4.43
C ARG A 101 13.25 9.21 5.42
N ARG A 102 13.25 8.81 6.69
CA ARG A 102 14.05 9.46 7.73
C ARG A 102 15.52 9.07 7.68
N ASP A 103 15.79 7.78 7.48
CA ASP A 103 17.10 7.17 7.74
C ASP A 103 17.80 6.66 6.45
N TYR A 104 17.34 7.11 5.27
CA TYR A 104 17.89 6.69 3.98
C TYR A 104 19.39 6.97 3.86
N SER A 105 20.10 6.03 3.24
CA SER A 105 21.52 6.14 2.95
C SER A 105 21.83 5.50 1.60
N ASN A 106 22.74 6.14 0.85
CA ASN A 106 23.32 5.58 -0.38
C ASN A 106 24.31 4.43 -0.10
N ASP A 107 24.69 4.21 1.16
CA ASP A 107 25.52 3.07 1.53
C ASP A 107 24.68 1.78 1.55
N LYS A 108 25.03 0.85 0.66
CA LYS A 108 24.30 -0.42 0.50
C LYS A 108 24.20 -1.22 1.80
N ARG A 109 25.24 -1.27 2.64
CA ARG A 109 25.22 -2.03 3.89
C ARG A 109 24.33 -1.35 4.93
N ALA A 110 24.37 -0.02 5.01
CA ALA A 110 23.48 0.75 5.86
C ALA A 110 22.01 0.53 5.46
N LEU A 111 21.72 0.54 4.15
CA LEU A 111 20.38 0.32 3.62
C LEU A 111 19.89 -1.13 3.84
N GLU A 112 20.77 -2.12 3.68
CA GLU A 112 20.46 -3.53 3.98
C GLU A 112 20.14 -3.72 5.47
N ASN A 113 20.92 -3.10 6.36
CA ASN A 113 20.63 -3.12 7.80
C ASN A 113 19.32 -2.40 8.13
N LEU A 114 19.02 -1.28 7.47
CA LEU A 114 17.76 -0.57 7.63
C LEU A 114 16.57 -1.46 7.24
N LEU A 115 16.64 -2.13 6.08
CA LEU A 115 15.61 -3.06 5.63
C LEU A 115 15.44 -4.23 6.59
N LYS A 116 16.56 -4.83 7.02
CA LYS A 116 16.55 -5.93 7.99
C LYS A 116 15.88 -5.55 9.30
N ASN A 117 16.30 -4.44 9.89
CA ASN A 117 15.76 -3.95 11.16
C ASN A 117 14.29 -3.57 11.02
N SER A 118 13.92 -2.95 9.90
CA SER A 118 12.54 -2.56 9.63
C SER A 118 11.63 -3.77 9.47
N LEU A 119 12.03 -4.76 8.66
CA LEU A 119 11.25 -5.98 8.47
C LEU A 119 11.11 -6.74 9.81
N ASN A 120 12.21 -6.97 10.52
CA ASN A 120 12.17 -7.70 11.80
C ASN A 120 11.29 -7.00 12.85
N SER A 121 11.36 -5.67 12.96
CA SER A 121 10.50 -4.90 13.86
C SER A 121 9.03 -5.07 13.52
N ILE A 122 8.68 -5.10 12.23
CA ILE A 122 7.31 -5.40 11.79
C ILE A 122 6.88 -6.83 12.11
N LEU A 123 7.76 -7.82 11.91
CA LEU A 123 7.46 -9.21 12.28
C LEU A 123 7.11 -9.33 13.76
N THR A 124 7.96 -8.77 14.61
CA THR A 124 7.79 -8.76 16.05
C THR A 124 6.53 -8.01 16.46
N LEU A 125 6.22 -6.90 15.79
CA LEU A 125 4.97 -6.17 16.00
C LEU A 125 3.75 -7.04 15.67
N MET A 126 3.75 -7.71 14.51
CA MET A 126 2.66 -8.60 14.11
C MET A 126 2.49 -9.80 15.06
N GLU A 127 3.57 -10.32 15.63
CA GLU A 127 3.53 -11.38 16.64
C GLU A 127 2.95 -10.86 17.97
N LYS A 128 3.43 -9.70 18.45
CA LYS A 128 2.90 -9.04 19.65
C LYS A 128 1.40 -8.79 19.58
N LEU A 129 0.90 -8.37 18.41
CA LEU A 129 -0.54 -8.12 18.23
C LEU A 129 -1.40 -9.38 18.27
N LYS A 130 -0.82 -10.55 18.00
CA LYS A 130 -1.53 -11.84 18.05
C LYS A 130 -1.48 -12.48 19.44
N GLU A 131 -0.40 -12.21 20.17
CA GLU A 131 -0.13 -12.86 21.45
C GLU A 131 0.05 -11.81 22.56
N PRO A 132 -1.01 -11.53 23.35
CA PRO A 132 -0.96 -10.55 24.44
C PRO A 132 0.14 -10.84 25.46
N ALA A 133 0.48 -12.12 25.65
CA ALA A 133 1.55 -12.56 26.54
C ALA A 133 2.91 -11.95 26.18
N ILE A 134 3.21 -11.76 24.89
CA ILE A 134 4.48 -11.15 24.44
C ILE A 134 4.53 -9.67 24.85
N ILE A 135 3.39 -8.98 24.85
CA ILE A 135 3.28 -7.60 25.32
C ILE A 135 3.51 -7.54 26.82
N VAL A 136 2.90 -8.45 27.59
CA VAL A 136 3.12 -8.57 29.05
C VAL A 136 4.60 -8.79 29.36
N ASP A 137 5.27 -9.69 28.63
CA ASP A 137 6.71 -9.95 28.81
C ASP A 137 7.55 -8.71 28.49
N THR A 138 7.21 -7.98 27.42
CA THR A 138 7.88 -6.72 27.06
C THR A 138 7.72 -5.67 28.16
N ILE A 139 6.51 -5.54 28.72
CA ILE A 139 6.23 -4.63 29.84
C ILE A 139 7.03 -5.02 31.08
N ASN A 140 7.12 -6.31 31.39
CA ASN A 140 7.89 -6.82 32.52
C ASN A 140 9.39 -6.52 32.37
N GLU A 141 9.95 -6.65 31.17
CA GLU A 141 11.34 -6.29 30.88
C GLU A 141 11.59 -4.78 31.02
N LYS A 142 10.73 -3.93 30.45
CA LYS A 142 10.81 -2.47 30.61
C LYS A 142 10.72 -2.05 32.07
N THR A 143 9.79 -2.64 32.80
CA THR A 143 9.61 -2.41 34.24
C THR A 143 10.88 -2.75 35.01
N LYS A 144 11.52 -3.90 34.74
CA LYS A 144 12.78 -4.27 35.39
C LYS A 144 13.86 -3.21 35.15
N GLN A 145 13.99 -2.73 33.92
CA GLN A 145 14.95 -1.68 33.59
C GLN A 145 14.64 -0.36 34.32
N MET A 146 13.37 0.04 34.41
CA MET A 146 12.95 1.23 35.18
C MET A 146 13.26 1.08 36.67
N LEU A 147 13.03 -0.09 37.24
CA LEU A 147 13.40 -0.39 38.64
C LEU A 147 14.91 -0.29 38.86
N ASP A 148 15.71 -0.83 37.93
CA ASP A 148 17.18 -0.75 37.98
C ASP A 148 17.70 0.69 37.84
N ASN A 149 17.00 1.52 37.06
CA ASN A 149 17.33 2.94 36.84
C ASN A 149 16.85 3.86 37.98
N GLY A 150 16.02 3.37 38.90
CA GLY A 150 15.48 4.14 40.03
C GLY A 150 14.15 4.86 39.75
N ASP A 151 13.52 4.60 38.61
CA ASP A 151 12.26 5.19 38.16
C ASP A 151 11.05 4.46 38.80
N LEU A 152 11.02 4.43 40.14
CA LEU A 152 10.13 3.56 40.91
C LEU A 152 8.63 3.83 40.72
N GLN A 153 8.24 5.08 40.44
CA GLN A 153 6.84 5.45 40.27
C GLN A 153 6.33 5.01 38.90
N GLU A 154 7.09 5.33 37.84
CA GLU A 154 6.77 4.95 36.45
C GLU A 154 6.74 3.43 36.30
N ALA A 155 7.66 2.70 36.95
CA ALA A 155 7.65 1.24 36.99
C ALA A 155 6.37 0.67 37.62
N ARG A 156 5.85 1.28 38.70
CA ARG A 156 4.62 0.81 39.35
C ARG A 156 3.38 1.05 38.49
N GLU A 157 3.29 2.23 37.89
CA GLU A 157 2.20 2.56 36.97
C GLU A 157 2.20 1.61 35.77
N LEU A 158 3.38 1.32 35.21
CA LEU A 158 3.51 0.41 34.07
C LEU A 158 3.17 -1.06 34.41
N ILE A 159 3.47 -1.52 35.63
CA ILE A 159 3.06 -2.86 36.11
C ILE A 159 1.53 -2.96 36.15
N GLU A 160 0.86 -1.99 36.77
CA GLU A 160 -0.59 -1.98 36.92
C GLU A 160 -1.28 -1.99 35.55
N LEU A 161 -0.78 -1.17 34.61
CA LEU A 161 -1.27 -1.15 33.24
C LEU A 161 -0.98 -2.47 32.50
N GLY A 162 0.16 -3.11 32.78
CA GLY A 162 0.56 -4.38 32.17
C GLY A 162 -0.32 -5.58 32.53
N GLU A 163 -1.12 -5.50 33.59
CA GLU A 163 -2.04 -6.57 33.98
C GLU A 163 -3.33 -6.58 33.15
N GLU A 164 -3.87 -5.40 32.79
CA GLU A 164 -5.21 -5.29 32.20
C GLU A 164 -5.19 -4.82 30.74
N VAL A 165 -4.26 -3.92 30.37
CA VAL A 165 -4.25 -3.30 29.05
C VAL A 165 -3.94 -4.29 27.91
N PRO A 166 -3.00 -5.25 28.04
CA PRO A 166 -2.71 -6.18 26.94
C PRO A 166 -3.91 -7.03 26.50
N GLU A 167 -4.76 -7.46 27.44
CA GLU A 167 -5.98 -8.23 27.11
C GLU A 167 -7.01 -7.34 26.40
N LYS A 168 -7.29 -6.15 26.95
CA LYS A 168 -8.19 -5.16 26.32
C LYS A 168 -7.72 -4.76 24.92
N LEU A 169 -6.41 -4.56 24.74
CA LEU A 169 -5.81 -4.22 23.45
C LEU A 169 -6.13 -5.30 22.41
N ALA A 170 -5.97 -6.57 22.78
CA ALA A 170 -6.24 -7.70 21.89
C ALA A 170 -7.72 -7.85 21.56
N GLU A 171 -8.61 -7.62 22.54
CA GLU A 171 -10.05 -7.61 22.31
C GLU A 171 -10.47 -6.51 21.32
N GLU A 172 -9.96 -5.29 21.47
CA GLU A 172 -10.26 -4.17 20.57
C GLU A 172 -9.76 -4.42 19.15
N ILE A 173 -8.57 -5.00 18.99
CA ILE A 173 -8.02 -5.39 17.68
C ILE A 173 -8.91 -6.45 17.03
N LYS A 174 -9.26 -7.51 17.78
CA LYS A 174 -10.11 -8.57 17.27
C LYS A 174 -11.47 -8.04 16.82
N LEU A 175 -12.09 -7.18 17.63
CA LEU A 175 -13.36 -6.54 17.29
C LEU A 175 -13.22 -5.64 16.05
N ALA A 176 -12.11 -4.90 15.91
CA ALA A 176 -11.85 -4.08 14.75
C ALA A 176 -11.73 -4.92 13.46
N GLU A 177 -11.09 -6.09 13.53
CA GLU A 177 -10.94 -7.04 12.41
C GLU A 177 -12.28 -7.70 12.02
N GLU A 178 -13.09 -8.11 13.00
CA GLU A 178 -14.44 -8.64 12.76
C GLU A 178 -15.31 -7.59 12.05
N LEU A 179 -15.34 -6.36 12.56
CA LEU A 179 -16.10 -5.26 11.95
C LEU A 179 -15.60 -4.86 10.57
N LEU A 180 -14.28 -4.98 10.31
CA LEU A 180 -13.70 -4.75 8.99
C LEU A 180 -14.25 -5.77 7.99
N THR A 181 -14.27 -7.04 8.38
CA THR A 181 -14.79 -8.16 7.56
C THR A 181 -16.28 -8.00 7.27
N GLU A 182 -17.05 -7.46 8.21
CA GLU A 182 -18.47 -7.14 8.04
C GLU A 182 -18.75 -5.87 7.21
N GLY A 183 -17.72 -5.15 6.78
CA GLY A 183 -17.86 -3.87 6.05
C GLY A 183 -18.26 -2.68 6.94
N SER A 184 -18.18 -2.82 8.27
CA SER A 184 -18.47 -1.77 9.24
C SER A 184 -17.28 -0.82 9.45
N TYR A 185 -16.74 -0.26 8.36
CA TYR A 185 -15.46 0.46 8.34
C TYR A 185 -15.35 1.60 9.36
N LYS A 186 -16.39 2.42 9.55
CA LYS A 186 -16.36 3.51 10.54
C LYS A 186 -16.20 3.00 11.98
N LYS A 187 -16.81 1.87 12.30
CA LYS A 187 -16.70 1.26 13.63
C LYS A 187 -15.35 0.56 13.78
N SER A 188 -14.90 -0.15 12.75
CA SER A 188 -13.58 -0.76 12.69
C SER A 188 -12.46 0.28 12.92
N LYS A 189 -12.49 1.40 12.20
CA LYS A 189 -11.60 2.56 12.43
C LYS A 189 -11.56 2.98 13.89
N LYS A 190 -12.73 3.19 14.51
CA LYS A 190 -12.81 3.64 15.91
C LYS A 190 -12.17 2.66 16.89
N ASN A 191 -12.33 1.35 16.66
CA ASN A 191 -11.71 0.34 17.52
C ASN A 191 -10.20 0.24 17.29
N TYR A 192 -9.71 0.42 16.06
CA TYR A 192 -8.27 0.55 15.82
C TYR A 192 -7.67 1.81 16.49
N GLU A 193 -8.36 2.95 16.45
CA GLU A 193 -7.94 4.17 17.18
C GLU A 193 -7.88 3.90 18.68
N LYS A 194 -8.90 3.23 19.24
CA LYS A 194 -8.93 2.87 20.67
C LYS A 194 -7.83 1.88 21.04
N ALA A 195 -7.57 0.88 20.20
CA ALA A 195 -6.46 -0.05 20.37
C ALA A 195 -5.10 0.69 20.34
N ALA A 196 -4.95 1.69 19.46
CA ALA A 196 -3.75 2.51 19.45
C ALA A 196 -3.57 3.31 20.76
N GLU A 197 -4.63 3.92 21.29
CA GLU A 197 -4.60 4.63 22.57
C GLU A 197 -4.19 3.71 23.74
N LEU A 198 -4.71 2.48 23.75
CA LEU A 198 -4.31 1.46 24.73
C LEU A 198 -2.82 1.13 24.62
N ALA A 199 -2.31 0.93 23.40
CA ALA A 199 -0.90 0.67 23.15
C ALA A 199 0.00 1.86 23.58
N GLU A 200 -0.42 3.11 23.38
CA GLU A 200 0.33 4.29 23.87
C GLU A 200 0.39 4.32 25.40
N THR A 201 -0.69 3.91 26.06
CA THR A 201 -0.78 3.90 27.53
C THR A 201 0.24 2.95 28.16
N ILE A 202 0.52 1.80 27.54
CA ILE A 202 1.58 0.86 27.94
C ILE A 202 2.94 1.14 27.27
N GLN A 203 3.11 2.32 26.66
CA GLN A 203 4.36 2.74 26.03
C GLN A 203 4.85 1.82 24.90
N GLU A 204 3.92 1.13 24.20
CA GLU A 204 4.20 0.37 22.97
C GLU A 204 3.95 1.25 21.74
N TYR A 205 4.78 2.29 21.57
CA TYR A 205 4.57 3.32 20.54
C TYR A 205 4.62 2.80 19.10
N GLU A 206 5.41 1.76 18.82
CA GLU A 206 5.42 1.14 17.48
C GLU A 206 4.08 0.48 17.16
N ILE A 207 3.48 -0.22 18.13
CA ILE A 207 2.15 -0.82 18.00
C ILE A 207 1.11 0.29 17.78
N ALA A 208 1.17 1.35 18.59
CA ALA A 208 0.24 2.47 18.47
C ALA A 208 0.29 3.13 17.08
N SER A 209 1.49 3.40 16.56
CA SER A 209 1.68 3.97 15.22
C SER A 209 1.12 3.06 14.13
N PHE A 210 1.41 1.75 14.20
CA PHE A 210 0.88 0.77 13.25
C PHE A 210 -0.66 0.74 13.26
N LEU A 211 -1.28 0.72 14.45
CA LEU A 211 -2.73 0.68 14.59
C LEU A 211 -3.39 1.99 14.13
N LYS A 212 -2.74 3.15 14.33
CA LYS A 212 -3.20 4.45 13.80
C LYS A 212 -3.23 4.44 12.27
N HIS A 213 -2.17 3.97 11.61
CA HIS A 213 -2.18 3.84 10.15
C HIS A 213 -3.24 2.87 9.66
N LYS A 214 -3.43 1.74 10.35
CA LYS A 214 -4.52 0.79 10.04
C LYS A 214 -5.90 1.46 10.15
N ALA A 215 -6.10 2.29 11.18
CA ALA A 215 -7.34 3.06 11.36
C ALA A 215 -7.57 4.12 10.27
N GLU A 216 -6.51 4.82 9.85
CA GLU A 216 -6.54 5.79 8.76
C GLU A 216 -6.96 5.15 7.45
N GLU A 217 -6.29 4.06 7.05
CA GLU A 217 -6.59 3.31 5.82
C GLU A 217 -8.04 2.81 5.80
N VAL A 218 -8.50 2.16 6.87
CA VAL A 218 -9.89 1.69 6.99
C VAL A 218 -10.87 2.87 6.96
N GLY A 219 -10.47 4.02 7.49
CA GLY A 219 -11.24 5.26 7.45
C GLY A 219 -11.54 5.78 6.04
N LEU A 220 -10.66 5.48 5.07
CA LEU A 220 -10.82 5.92 3.68
C LEU A 220 -11.82 5.06 2.90
N PHE A 221 -12.07 3.83 3.34
CA PHE A 221 -12.86 2.86 2.58
C PHE A 221 -14.28 3.34 2.23
N PRO A 222 -15.06 3.96 3.15
CA PRO A 222 -16.38 4.48 2.80
C PRO A 222 -16.36 5.51 1.67
N ASP A 223 -15.32 6.32 1.57
CA ASP A 223 -15.22 7.35 0.54
C ASP A 223 -14.69 6.77 -0.78
N LEU A 224 -13.77 5.80 -0.71
CA LEU A 224 -13.34 5.03 -1.89
C LEU A 224 -14.49 4.25 -2.53
N LEU A 225 -15.39 3.67 -1.73
CA LEU A 225 -16.58 2.98 -2.26
C LEU A 225 -17.54 3.94 -2.96
N LYS A 226 -17.77 5.14 -2.38
CA LYS A 226 -18.58 6.17 -3.06
C LYS A 226 -17.91 6.66 -4.34
N GLU A 227 -16.59 6.83 -4.32
CA GLU A 227 -15.80 7.20 -5.49
C GLU A 227 -15.93 6.13 -6.58
N GLN A 228 -15.82 4.85 -6.22
CA GLN A 228 -16.03 3.73 -7.14
C GLN A 228 -17.41 3.80 -7.82
N ASP A 229 -18.48 3.99 -7.05
CA ASP A 229 -19.84 4.12 -7.57
C ASP A 229 -20.00 5.31 -8.54
N GLN A 230 -19.32 6.42 -8.26
CA GLN A 230 -19.32 7.61 -9.12
C GLN A 230 -18.56 7.35 -10.42
N LEU A 231 -17.37 6.73 -10.34
CA LEU A 231 -16.54 6.38 -11.49
C LEU A 231 -17.28 5.42 -12.43
N ILE A 232 -17.99 4.42 -11.89
CA ILE A 232 -18.78 3.49 -12.70
C ILE A 232 -19.86 4.25 -13.49
N LYS A 233 -20.56 5.18 -12.85
CA LYS A 233 -21.60 6.01 -13.49
C LYS A 233 -21.00 6.95 -14.54
N GLU A 234 -19.85 7.56 -14.23
CA GLU A 234 -19.13 8.44 -15.15
C GLU A 234 -18.65 7.69 -16.40
N ILE A 235 -18.03 6.53 -16.22
CA ILE A 235 -17.57 5.67 -17.32
C ILE A 235 -18.76 5.24 -18.19
N ALA A 236 -19.84 4.77 -17.57
CA ALA A 236 -21.04 4.34 -18.30
C ALA A 236 -21.62 5.49 -19.13
N LYS A 237 -21.77 6.68 -18.54
CA LYS A 237 -22.25 7.88 -19.23
C LYS A 237 -21.35 8.25 -20.41
N ASN A 238 -20.03 8.27 -20.21
CA ASN A 238 -19.08 8.62 -21.26
C ASN A 238 -19.10 7.59 -22.40
N ILE A 239 -19.28 6.30 -22.10
CA ILE A 239 -19.45 5.24 -23.11
C ILE A 239 -20.74 5.48 -23.93
N GLU A 240 -21.85 5.85 -23.29
CA GLU A 240 -23.09 6.22 -24.01
C GLU A 240 -22.88 7.44 -24.91
N GLU A 241 -22.17 8.47 -24.44
CA GLU A 241 -21.86 9.65 -25.24
C GLU A 241 -20.96 9.32 -26.46
N LEU A 242 -20.02 8.38 -26.30
CA LEU A 242 -19.17 7.89 -27.39
C LEU A 242 -19.98 7.20 -28.50
N GLN A 243 -21.05 6.47 -28.14
CA GLN A 243 -21.96 5.86 -29.11
C GLN A 243 -22.70 6.89 -29.97
N GLY A 244 -22.81 8.14 -29.50
CA GLY A 244 -23.34 9.29 -30.24
C GLY A 244 -22.38 9.90 -31.27
N ASN A 245 -21.43 9.13 -31.82
CA ASN A 245 -20.38 9.55 -32.76
C ASN A 245 -19.38 10.59 -32.20
N ARG A 246 -19.19 10.66 -30.88
CA ARG A 246 -18.21 11.56 -30.25
C ARG A 246 -16.87 10.89 -29.99
N LEU A 247 -16.33 10.19 -30.99
CA LEU A 247 -15.13 9.34 -30.84
C LEU A 247 -13.88 10.10 -30.33
N HIS A 248 -13.80 11.42 -30.46
CA HIS A 248 -12.71 12.24 -29.91
C HIS A 248 -12.65 12.25 -28.37
N LEU A 249 -13.69 11.76 -27.68
CA LEU A 249 -13.79 11.77 -26.22
C LEU A 249 -13.24 10.50 -25.54
N TYR A 250 -12.60 9.57 -26.28
CA TYR A 250 -12.05 8.35 -25.66
C TYR A 250 -11.00 8.64 -24.57
N HIS A 251 -10.31 9.77 -24.62
CA HIS A 251 -9.40 10.19 -23.55
C HIS A 251 -10.11 10.43 -22.20
N GLU A 252 -11.40 10.79 -22.20
CA GLU A 252 -12.17 11.13 -21.00
C GLU A 252 -12.46 9.90 -20.13
N ILE A 253 -12.47 8.69 -20.69
CA ILE A 253 -12.70 7.45 -19.93
C ILE A 253 -11.41 6.85 -19.36
N VAL A 254 -10.24 7.20 -19.90
CA VAL A 254 -8.95 6.60 -19.50
C VAL A 254 -8.65 6.88 -18.03
N ARG A 255 -8.79 8.14 -17.59
CA ARG A 255 -8.50 8.54 -16.21
C ARG A 255 -9.47 7.88 -15.20
N PRO A 256 -10.80 7.90 -15.42
CA PRO A 256 -11.73 7.17 -14.55
C PRO A 256 -11.45 5.67 -14.45
N ILE A 257 -11.11 5.00 -15.56
CA ILE A 257 -10.79 3.56 -15.54
C ILE A 257 -9.51 3.29 -14.75
N ASN A 258 -8.46 4.11 -14.94
CA ASN A 258 -7.23 4.02 -14.15
C ASN A 258 -7.53 4.13 -12.65
N ARG A 259 -8.33 5.13 -12.26
CA ARG A 259 -8.69 5.34 -10.86
C ARG A 259 -9.51 4.17 -10.30
N TRP A 260 -10.41 3.59 -11.10
CA TRP A 260 -11.16 2.42 -10.69
C TRP A 260 -10.24 1.20 -10.46
N ILE A 261 -9.23 0.99 -11.30
CA ILE A 261 -8.23 -0.08 -11.08
C ILE A 261 -7.48 0.10 -9.75
N GLU A 262 -7.09 1.33 -9.41
CA GLU A 262 -6.42 1.63 -8.12
C GLU A 262 -7.32 1.30 -6.92
N ILE A 263 -8.59 1.69 -7.00
CA ILE A 263 -9.57 1.42 -5.94
C ILE A 263 -9.80 -0.08 -5.81
N SER A 264 -10.06 -0.79 -6.90
CA SER A 264 -10.27 -2.24 -6.89
C SER A 264 -9.04 -3.01 -6.39
N SER A 265 -7.83 -2.51 -6.68
CA SER A 265 -6.59 -3.07 -6.12
C SER A 265 -6.49 -2.88 -4.61
N SER A 266 -7.11 -1.83 -4.06
CA SER A 266 -7.12 -1.55 -2.62
C SER A 266 -8.10 -2.41 -1.84
N PHE A 267 -9.16 -2.91 -2.49
CA PHE A 267 -10.17 -3.81 -1.93
C PHE A 267 -9.92 -5.28 -2.25
N GLU A 268 -8.71 -5.65 -2.71
CA GLU A 268 -8.39 -7.03 -3.12
C GLU A 268 -9.32 -7.61 -4.20
N GLU A 269 -9.98 -6.77 -5.00
CA GLU A 269 -10.88 -7.20 -6.07
C GLU A 269 -10.10 -7.66 -7.32
N GLN A 270 -9.11 -8.55 -7.12
CA GLN A 270 -8.17 -9.01 -8.14
C GLN A 270 -8.88 -9.67 -9.33
N GLU A 271 -10.08 -10.21 -9.14
CA GLU A 271 -10.91 -10.76 -10.21
C GLU A 271 -11.38 -9.70 -11.22
N LYS A 272 -11.57 -8.45 -10.78
CA LYS A 272 -12.03 -7.34 -11.64
C LYS A 272 -10.89 -6.67 -12.38
N VAL A 273 -9.69 -6.68 -11.81
CA VAL A 273 -8.52 -5.95 -12.32
C VAL A 273 -8.17 -6.33 -13.78
N PRO A 274 -8.16 -7.62 -14.20
CA PRO A 274 -7.88 -7.99 -15.59
C PRO A 274 -8.86 -7.37 -16.59
N ALA A 275 -10.17 -7.40 -16.30
CA ALA A 275 -11.20 -6.84 -17.17
C ALA A 275 -11.07 -5.31 -17.28
N LEU A 276 -10.77 -4.64 -16.16
CA LEU A 276 -10.53 -3.19 -16.15
C LEU A 276 -9.26 -2.81 -16.92
N LEU A 277 -8.19 -3.60 -16.82
CA LEU A 277 -6.96 -3.39 -17.59
C LEU A 277 -7.18 -3.59 -19.10
N GLU A 278 -7.98 -4.58 -19.48
CA GLU A 278 -8.39 -4.77 -20.87
C GLU A 278 -9.21 -3.57 -21.38
N LEU A 279 -10.19 -3.12 -20.59
CA LEU A 279 -10.99 -1.94 -20.89
C LEU A 279 -10.11 -0.68 -21.07
N LEU A 280 -9.16 -0.46 -20.15
CA LEU A 280 -8.20 0.64 -20.22
C LEU A 280 -7.36 0.57 -21.50
N THR A 281 -6.86 -0.62 -21.83
CA THR A 281 -6.02 -0.85 -23.01
C THR A 281 -6.81 -0.53 -24.28
N ASN A 282 -8.05 -1.00 -24.38
CA ASN A 282 -8.93 -0.71 -25.50
C ASN A 282 -9.28 0.77 -25.58
N ALA A 283 -9.55 1.44 -24.45
CA ALA A 283 -9.79 2.88 -24.39
C ALA A 283 -8.59 3.69 -24.89
N LYS A 284 -7.37 3.36 -24.45
CA LYS A 284 -6.13 4.01 -24.91
C LYS A 284 -5.90 3.80 -26.41
N ARG A 285 -6.16 2.60 -26.94
CA ARG A 285 -6.06 2.31 -28.39
C ARG A 285 -7.08 3.10 -29.18
N ALA A 286 -8.32 3.16 -28.70
CA ALA A 286 -9.39 3.92 -29.34
C ALA A 286 -9.11 5.43 -29.34
N ASP A 287 -8.59 5.99 -28.25
CA ASP A 287 -8.16 7.39 -28.18
C ASP A 287 -7.06 7.71 -29.21
N LYS A 288 -6.07 6.82 -29.34
CA LYS A 288 -5.04 6.97 -30.38
C LYS A 288 -5.65 7.01 -31.78
N PHE A 289 -6.53 6.06 -32.11
CA PHE A 289 -7.18 6.04 -33.43
C PHE A 289 -8.09 7.24 -33.66
N ALA A 290 -8.80 7.71 -32.64
CA ALA A 290 -9.64 8.90 -32.75
C ALA A 290 -8.82 10.15 -33.08
N LYS A 291 -7.64 10.31 -32.46
CA LYS A 291 -6.69 11.40 -32.77
C LYS A 291 -6.15 11.30 -34.19
N GLU A 292 -5.80 10.09 -34.65
CA GLU A 292 -5.36 9.86 -36.03
C GLU A 292 -6.44 10.21 -37.04
N LEU A 293 -7.69 9.78 -36.80
CA LEU A 293 -8.84 10.09 -37.65
C LEU A 293 -9.13 11.60 -37.70
N PHE A 294 -9.12 12.27 -36.55
CA PHE A 294 -9.32 13.72 -36.48
C PHE A 294 -8.27 14.49 -37.29
N ASN A 295 -7.00 14.07 -37.24
CA ASN A 295 -5.95 14.66 -38.06
C ASN A 295 -6.15 14.42 -39.56
N ILE A 296 -6.72 13.28 -39.95
CA ILE A 296 -7.10 12.99 -41.34
C ILE A 296 -8.26 13.90 -41.77
N ASP A 297 -9.29 14.06 -40.92
CA ASP A 297 -10.43 14.93 -41.20
C ASP A 297 -10.00 16.39 -41.42
N ILE A 298 -9.06 16.90 -40.61
CA ILE A 298 -8.47 18.23 -40.82
C ILE A 298 -7.82 18.33 -42.21
N LYS A 299 -6.99 17.35 -42.58
CA LYS A 299 -6.30 17.34 -43.88
C LYS A 299 -7.28 17.26 -45.06
N ILE A 300 -8.35 16.48 -44.92
CA ILE A 300 -9.41 16.40 -45.94
C ILE A 300 -10.06 17.76 -46.12
N LYS A 301 -10.41 18.43 -45.00
CA LYS A 301 -11.04 19.74 -45.02
C LYS A 301 -10.14 20.81 -45.67
N GLU A 302 -8.87 20.89 -45.27
CA GLU A 302 -7.88 21.79 -45.89
C GLU A 302 -7.75 21.55 -47.40
N LYS A 303 -7.78 20.29 -47.83
CA LYS A 303 -7.68 19.94 -49.24
C LYS A 303 -8.96 20.21 -50.02
N PHE A 304 -10.12 20.12 -49.38
CA PHE A 304 -11.40 20.51 -49.97
C PHE A 304 -11.51 22.02 -50.12
N ASP A 305 -11.11 22.79 -49.10
CA ASP A 305 -11.13 24.26 -49.11
C ASP A 305 -10.16 24.87 -50.13
N SER A 306 -9.22 24.07 -50.67
CA SER A 306 -8.26 24.47 -51.71
C SER A 306 -8.65 24.04 -53.14
N ILE A 307 -9.79 23.37 -53.31
CA ILE A 307 -10.41 23.06 -54.61
C ILE A 307 -11.40 24.16 -54.98
#